data_AF-A0A960SLS4-F1
#
_entry.id   AF-A0A960SLS4-F1
#
_cell.length_a   1.000
_cell.length_b   1.000
_cell.length_c   1.000
_cell.angle_alpha   90.00
_cell.angle_beta   90.00
_cell.angle_gamma   90.00
#
_symmetry.space_group_name_H-M   'P 1'
#
loop_
_entity.id
_entity.type
_entity.pdbx_description
1 polymer ?
#
loop_
_entity_poly.entity_id
_entity_poly.type
_entity_poly.pdbx_seq_one_letter_code
_entity_poly.pdbx_strand_id
1 'polypeptide(L)' 'MKTVSVKLPETLASWLSQRSKALGRTQSDLVREALEQQRTGAGEPSCHDLMEDFCGSFAGPVDLSTNPRHLEGFGQ' A
#
# COMPACT_ATOMS: atom_id res chain seq x y z
N MET A 1 9.10 19.56 -12.16
CA MET A 1 8.35 19.66 -10.88
C MET A 1 7.88 21.10 -10.70
N LYS A 2 6.69 21.32 -10.14
CA LYS A 2 6.24 22.65 -9.71
C LYS A 2 6.27 22.70 -8.18
N THR A 3 6.75 23.79 -7.62
CA THR A 3 6.84 23.96 -6.16
C THR A 3 5.55 24.54 -5.62
N VAL A 4 5.07 23.98 -4.50
CA VAL A 4 3.94 24.52 -3.74
C VAL A 4 4.46 24.85 -2.34
N SER A 5 4.10 26.02 -1.82
CA SER A 5 4.35 26.39 -0.42
C SER A 5 3.09 26.18 0.39
N VAL A 6 3.16 25.34 1.42
CA VAL A 6 2.03 25.02 2.29
C VAL A 6 2.36 25.44 3.71
N LYS A 7 1.45 26.16 4.36
CA LYS A 7 1.55 26.46 5.79
C LYS A 7 1.16 25.21 6.58
N LEU A 8 2.07 24.72 7.41
CA LEU A 8 1.84 23.58 8.29
C LEU A 8 1.84 24.04 9.74
N PRO A 9 0.93 23.53 10.58
CA PRO A 9 1.08 23.63 12.02
C PRO A 9 2.42 23.05 12.47
N GLU A 10 3.03 23.63 13.51
CA GLU A 10 4.35 23.24 13.99
C GLU A 10 4.42 21.76 14.38
N THR A 11 3.36 21.25 15.01
CA THR A 11 3.22 19.83 15.38
C THR A 11 3.29 18.92 14.16
N LEU A 12 2.61 19.28 13.07
CA LEU A 12 2.59 18.51 11.83
C LEU A 12 3.93 18.58 11.10
N ALA A 13 4.58 19.73 11.08
CA ALA A 13 5.92 19.89 10.51
C ALA A 13 6.97 19.06 11.26
N SER A 14 6.90 19.04 12.60
CA SER A 14 7.78 18.22 13.44
C SER A 14 7.57 16.72 13.19
N TRP A 15 6.31 16.28 13.12
CA TRP A 15 5.97 14.90 12.80
C TRP A 15 6.49 14.49 11.41
N LEU A 16 6.28 15.32 10.39
CA LEU A 16 6.74 15.04 9.02
C LEU A 16 8.26 14.89 8.96
N SER A 17 8.99 15.74 9.68
CA SER A 17 10.45 15.69 9.78
C SER A 17 10.96 14.42 10.47
N GLN A 18 10.29 13.97 11.53
CA GLN A 18 10.63 12.71 12.20
C GLN A 18 10.35 11.51 11.31
N ARG A 19 9.17 11.49 10.65
CA ARG A 19 8.77 10.40 9.76
C ARG A 19 9.67 10.29 8.54
N SER A 20 10.07 11.41 7.94
CA SER A 20 10.99 11.41 6.79
C SER A 20 12.35 10.81 7.17
N LYS A 21 12.88 11.16 8.35
CA LYS A 21 14.13 10.58 8.87
C LYS A 21 14.00 9.08 9.15
N ALA A 22 12.92 8.66 9.80
CA ALA A 22 12.69 7.25 10.12
C ALA A 22 12.61 6.37 8.85
N LEU A 23 12.02 6.89 7.78
CA LEU A 23 11.87 6.19 6.50
C LEU A 23 13.07 6.38 5.55
N GLY A 24 14.05 7.23 5.89
CA GLY A 24 15.17 7.56 5.00
C GLY A 24 14.77 8.27 3.70
N ARG A 25 13.63 8.97 3.70
CA ARG A 25 13.05 9.65 2.51
C ARG A 25 12.99 11.16 2.71
N THR A 26 12.83 11.92 1.63
CA THR A 26 12.68 13.38 1.75
C THR A 26 11.26 13.75 2.17
N GLN A 27 11.09 14.90 2.81
CA GLN A 27 9.76 15.41 3.17
C GLN A 27 8.89 15.62 1.91
N SER A 28 9.49 16.11 0.83
CA SER A 28 8.82 16.29 -0.46
C SER A 28 8.34 14.99 -1.08
N ASP A 29 9.05 13.87 -0.90
CA ASP A 29 8.60 12.56 -1.36
C ASP A 29 7.35 12.10 -0.61
N LEU A 30 7.35 12.24 0.72
CA LEU A 30 6.20 11.85 1.54
C LEU A 30 4.97 12.73 1.27
N VAL A 31 5.16 14.04 1.12
CA VAL A 31 4.05 14.96 0.80
C VAL A 31 3.48 14.65 -0.58
N ARG A 32 4.32 14.38 -1.58
CA ARG A 32 3.85 14.01 -2.92
C ARG A 32 3.12 12.68 -2.92
N GLU A 33 3.64 11.66 -2.25
CA GLU A 33 2.98 10.36 -2.13
C GLU A 33 1.60 10.50 -1.47
N ALA A 34 1.49 11.27 -0.38
CA ALA A 34 0.21 11.50 0.29
C ALA A 34 -0.80 12.21 -0.63
N LEU A 35 -0.35 13.18 -1.43
CA LEU A 35 -1.20 13.86 -2.41
C LEU A 35 -1.62 12.93 -3.55
N GLU A 36 -0.73 12.05 -4.00
CA GLU A 36 -1.03 11.06 -5.05
C GLU A 36 -2.04 10.03 -4.55
N GLN A 37 -1.87 9.51 -3.33
CA GLN A 37 -2.81 8.58 -2.66
C GLN A 37 -4.20 9.21 -2.51
N GLN A 38 -4.27 10.47 -2.08
CA GLN A 38 -5.54 11.21 -2.00
C GLN A 38 -6.16 11.44 -3.38
N ARG A 39 -5.35 11.73 -4.41
CA ARG A 39 -5.83 11.95 -5.78
C ARG A 39 -6.41 10.69 -6.41
N THR A 40 -5.75 9.55 -6.23
CA THR A 40 -6.22 8.28 -6.79
C THR A 40 -7.43 7.72 -6.06
N GLY A 41 -7.80 8.29 -4.90
CA GLY A 41 -8.88 7.75 -4.07
C GLY A 41 -8.62 6.31 -3.68
N ALA A 42 -7.35 5.88 -3.68
CA ALA A 42 -6.97 4.51 -3.46
C ALA A 42 -7.27 4.17 -2.00
N GLY A 43 -8.42 3.54 -1.78
CA GLY A 43 -8.58 2.66 -0.62
C GLY A 43 -7.40 1.70 -0.58
N GLU A 44 -7.09 1.20 0.61
CA GLU A 44 -6.02 0.21 0.75
C GLU A 44 -6.19 -0.87 -0.32
N PRO A 45 -5.13 -1.19 -1.08
CA PRO A 45 -5.22 -2.16 -2.16
C PRO A 45 -5.78 -3.45 -1.57
N SER A 46 -6.73 -4.05 -2.27
CA SER A 46 -7.29 -5.32 -1.81
C SER A 46 -6.18 -6.39 -1.82
N CYS A 47 -6.37 -7.46 -1.05
CA CYS A 47 -5.41 -8.58 -1.10
C CYS A 47 -5.20 -9.12 -2.52
N HIS A 48 -6.21 -9.00 -3.39
CA HIS A 48 -6.11 -9.32 -4.80
C HIS A 48 -5.13 -8.38 -5.53
N ASP A 49 -5.27 -7.07 -5.36
CA ASP A 49 -4.42 -6.08 -6.04
C ASP A 49 -2.95 -6.20 -5.61
N LEU A 50 -2.70 -6.57 -4.35
CA LEU A 50 -1.36 -6.83 -3.85
C LEU A 50 -0.72 -8.11 -4.40
N MET A 51 -1.54 -9.07 -4.84
CA MET A 51 -1.10 -10.36 -5.36
C MET A 51 -1.21 -10.47 -6.89
N GLU A 52 -1.51 -9.37 -7.59
CA GLU A 52 -1.76 -9.36 -9.04
C GLU A 52 -0.61 -10.01 -9.84
N ASP A 53 0.64 -9.73 -9.49
CA ASP A 53 1.83 -10.31 -10.14
C ASP A 53 1.89 -11.85 -10.03
N PHE A 54 1.21 -12.44 -9.05
CA PHE A 54 1.16 -13.88 -8.83
C PHE A 54 -0.09 -14.53 -9.45
N CYS A 55 -1.07 -13.74 -9.89
CA CYS A 55 -2.27 -14.26 -10.53
C CYS A 55 -1.91 -15.00 -11.82
N GLY A 56 -2.25 -16.29 -11.88
CA GLY A 56 -1.95 -17.15 -13.04
C GLY A 56 -0.55 -17.76 -13.06
N SER A 57 0.28 -17.53 -12.02
CA SER A 57 1.59 -18.17 -11.89
C SER A 57 1.50 -19.68 -11.58
N PHE A 58 0.32 -20.17 -11.15
CA PHE A 58 0.10 -21.58 -10.85
C PHE A 58 -1.17 -22.08 -11.55
N ALA A 59 -1.12 -23.32 -12.06
CA ALA A 59 -2.26 -23.99 -12.64
C ALA A 59 -2.95 -24.85 -11.56
N GLY A 60 -4.24 -24.66 -11.34
CA GLY A 60 -5.01 -25.41 -10.36
C GLY A 60 -6.49 -25.50 -10.71
N PRO A 61 -7.25 -26.31 -9.96
CA PRO A 61 -8.70 -26.36 -10.04
C PRO A 61 -9.33 -24.96 -9.93
N VAL A 62 -10.39 -24.71 -10.69
CA VAL A 62 -11.10 -23.42 -10.71
C VAL A 62 -11.74 -23.10 -9.35
N ASP A 63 -11.97 -24.12 -8.51
CA ASP A 63 -12.60 -24.06 -7.20
C ASP A 63 -11.62 -24.20 -6.03
N LEU A 64 -10.31 -24.02 -6.27
CA LEU A 64 -9.27 -24.25 -5.25
C LEU A 64 -9.52 -23.48 -3.94
N SER A 65 -10.02 -22.24 -4.02
CA SER A 65 -10.28 -21.38 -2.87
C SER A 65 -11.68 -21.51 -2.27
N THR A 66 -12.60 -22.20 -2.93
CA THR A 66 -14.03 -22.27 -2.54
C THR A 66 -14.50 -23.68 -2.19
N ASN A 67 -13.77 -24.71 -2.60
CA ASN A 67 -14.11 -26.10 -2.32
C ASN A 67 -13.36 -26.62 -1.08
N PRO A 68 -14.07 -26.89 0.05
CA PRO A 68 -13.44 -27.29 1.30
C PRO A 68 -12.65 -28.60 1.23
N ARG A 69 -12.95 -29.49 0.26
CA ARG A 69 -12.25 -30.77 0.09
C ARG A 69 -10.76 -30.59 -0.16
N HIS A 70 -10.37 -29.50 -0.84
CA HIS A 70 -8.97 -29.22 -1.16
C HIS A 70 -8.16 -28.79 0.08
N LEU A 71 -8.83 -28.46 1.19
CA LEU A 71 -8.21 -28.06 2.46
C LEU A 71 -8.18 -29.18 3.50
N GLU A 72 -8.63 -30.39 3.15
CA GLU A 72 -8.59 -31.55 4.04
C GLU A 72 -7.14 -31.88 4.42
N GLY A 73 -6.84 -31.91 5.73
CA GLY A 73 -5.50 -32.18 6.25
C GLY A 73 -4.54 -30.98 6.26
N PHE A 74 -5.00 -29.77 5.90
CA PHE A 74 -4.18 -28.57 5.97
C PHE A 74 -3.83 -28.22 7.44
N GLY A 75 -2.54 -28.22 7.78
CA GLY A 75 -2.03 -27.80 9.09
C GLY A 75 -1.99 -28.86 10.20
N GLN A 76 -2.17 -30.15 9.86
CA GLN A 76 -1.87 -31.30 10.72
C GLN A 76 -0.43 -31.79 10.51
#